data_AF-A0A0Q4SA18-F1
#
_entry.id   AF-A0A0Q4SA18-F1
#
_cell.length_a   1.000
_cell.length_b   1.000
_cell.length_c   1.000
_cell.angle_alpha   90.00
_cell.angle_beta   90.00
_cell.angle_gamma   90.00
#
_symmetry.space_group_name_H-M   'P 1'
#
loop_
_entity.id
_entity.type
_entity.pdbx_description
1 polymer ?
#
loop_
_entity_poly.entity_id
_entity_poly.type
_entity_poly.pdbx_seq_one_letter_code
_entity_poly.pdbx_strand_id
1 'polypeptide(L)'
;MAGEGGNIIRNIAGKSYKEAESITKDASKGALNFKSPKENTFYGKDGGKKFADYVVKEEEEKIIYINGHFYNEDGTFEGKINEPDFEGSVNDVYVCDGKSTQKDKKGNDFVTYNGTELLKENEVNITHEKFANNSYLIHHEASFTGNKETALWIAHTVNNALKNKRYDRDEKTFNALFKTGYSSVDKADKTKEIPTSSNGKNHCFARAAMISVLKGDDDPTSSSYFWDGLDFFTKKDELSHPKFKQYRSVNIVKEHLDLAVNFWSIDSNRAKINKNAIINSIFSTKEYTLKEVTDGVISNEKGVFSGARKASQNNKAVHESLRSTGFKSGTLFWTTFKI
;
A
#
# COMPACT_ATOMS: atom_id res chain seq x y z
N MET A 1 -36.36 -35.04 -22.64
CA MET A 1 -35.36 -34.00 -22.28
C MET A 1 -35.88 -33.27 -21.06
N ALA A 2 -35.25 -33.47 -19.90
CA ALA A 2 -35.61 -32.78 -18.67
C ALA A 2 -35.04 -31.35 -18.73
N GLY A 3 -35.91 -30.35 -18.69
CA GLY A 3 -35.49 -28.96 -18.58
C GLY A 3 -35.35 -28.58 -17.11
N GLU A 4 -34.13 -28.32 -16.66
CA GLU A 4 -33.88 -27.72 -15.35
C GLU A 4 -34.28 -26.24 -15.40
N GLY A 5 -35.44 -25.91 -14.84
CA GLY A 5 -35.95 -24.54 -14.75
C GLY A 5 -35.24 -23.76 -13.65
N GLY A 6 -34.14 -23.09 -13.98
CA GLY A 6 -33.50 -22.09 -13.13
C GLY A 6 -33.97 -20.67 -13.48
N ASN A 7 -34.34 -19.88 -12.46
CA ASN A 7 -34.52 -18.44 -12.63
C ASN A 7 -33.15 -17.74 -12.54
N ILE A 8 -32.85 -16.85 -13.48
CA ILE A 8 -31.71 -15.92 -13.34
C ILE A 8 -32.20 -14.66 -12.64
N ILE A 9 -31.59 -14.37 -11.49
CA ILE A 9 -31.81 -13.13 -10.75
C ILE A 9 -30.49 -12.35 -10.75
N ARG A 10 -30.53 -11.10 -11.25
CA ARG A 10 -29.40 -10.17 -11.16
C ARG A 10 -29.67 -9.15 -10.06
N ASN A 11 -28.68 -8.94 -9.19
CA ASN A 11 -28.70 -7.89 -8.17
C ASN A 11 -27.86 -6.70 -8.63
N ILE A 12 -28.47 -5.51 -8.74
CA ILE A 12 -27.76 -4.24 -8.99
C ILE A 12 -28.23 -3.22 -7.95
N ALA A 13 -27.29 -2.65 -7.19
CA ALA A 13 -27.55 -1.59 -6.21
C ALA A 13 -28.75 -1.90 -5.29
N GLY A 14 -28.76 -3.09 -4.68
CA GLY A 14 -29.82 -3.52 -3.76
C GLY A 14 -31.16 -3.92 -4.42
N LYS A 15 -31.24 -3.96 -5.75
CA LYS A 15 -32.45 -4.36 -6.50
C LYS A 15 -32.24 -5.67 -7.25
N SER A 16 -33.17 -6.62 -7.09
CA SER A 16 -33.17 -7.92 -7.78
C SER A 16 -34.07 -7.88 -9.02
N TYR A 17 -33.54 -8.28 -10.17
CA TYR A 17 -34.25 -8.35 -11.45
C TYR A 17 -34.34 -9.80 -11.94
N LYS A 18 -35.55 -10.28 -12.25
CA LYS A 18 -35.75 -11.61 -12.86
C LYS A 18 -35.63 -11.48 -14.38
N GLU A 19 -34.55 -12.02 -14.94
CA GLU A 19 -34.23 -11.81 -16.36
C GLU A 19 -34.84 -12.87 -17.29
N ALA A 20 -35.15 -14.08 -16.81
CA ALA A 20 -35.76 -15.14 -17.62
C ALA A 20 -36.63 -16.10 -16.80
N GLU A 21 -37.70 -16.62 -17.42
CA GLU A 21 -38.58 -17.63 -16.80
C GLU A 21 -38.16 -19.08 -17.11
N SER A 22 -37.42 -19.30 -18.19
CA SER A 22 -36.87 -20.61 -18.52
C SER A 22 -35.64 -20.48 -19.42
N ILE A 23 -34.70 -21.40 -19.25
CA ILE A 23 -33.53 -21.56 -20.10
C ILE A 23 -33.66 -22.92 -20.77
N THR A 24 -33.59 -22.95 -22.10
CA THR A 24 -33.52 -24.21 -22.85
C THR A 24 -32.20 -24.27 -23.61
N LYS A 25 -31.43 -25.33 -23.37
CA LYS A 25 -30.18 -25.61 -24.08
C LYS A 25 -30.53 -26.39 -25.36
N ASP A 26 -30.46 -25.74 -26.51
CA ASP A 26 -30.55 -26.43 -27.80
C ASP A 26 -29.15 -26.94 -28.18
N ALA A 27 -28.95 -28.26 -28.04
CA ALA A 27 -27.66 -28.90 -28.28
C ALA A 27 -27.20 -28.85 -29.75
N SER A 28 -28.06 -28.40 -30.68
CA SER A 28 -27.72 -28.32 -32.11
C SER A 28 -27.15 -26.97 -32.57
N LYS A 29 -27.20 -25.93 -31.73
CA LYS A 29 -26.87 -24.54 -32.13
C LYS A 29 -25.80 -23.84 -31.29
N GLY A 30 -25.28 -24.46 -30.25
CA GLY A 30 -24.20 -23.90 -29.42
C GLY A 30 -24.54 -22.60 -28.66
N ALA A 31 -25.81 -22.16 -28.66
CA ALA A 31 -26.27 -20.92 -28.03
C ALA A 31 -27.47 -21.16 -27.10
N LEU A 32 -27.55 -20.37 -26.03
CA LEU A 32 -28.66 -20.36 -25.06
C LEU A 32 -29.75 -19.37 -25.53
N ASN A 33 -31.00 -19.82 -25.58
CA ASN A 33 -32.15 -18.97 -25.90
C ASN A 33 -32.88 -18.56 -24.60
N PHE A 34 -33.21 -17.27 -24.48
CA PHE A 34 -33.90 -16.69 -23.33
C PHE A 34 -35.29 -16.19 -23.72
N LYS A 35 -36.27 -16.37 -22.84
CA LYS A 35 -37.62 -15.80 -22.98
C LYS A 35 -37.90 -14.85 -21.81
N SER A 36 -38.15 -13.57 -22.11
CA SER A 36 -38.46 -12.58 -21.08
C SER A 36 -39.89 -12.79 -20.53
N PRO A 37 -40.16 -12.44 -19.26
CA PRO A 37 -41.52 -12.45 -18.72
C PRO A 37 -42.41 -11.43 -19.44
N LYS A 38 -43.70 -11.72 -19.61
CA LYS A 38 -44.70 -10.78 -20.15
C LYS A 38 -45.41 -9.94 -19.09
N GLU A 39 -45.31 -10.26 -17.80
CA GLU A 39 -45.99 -9.52 -16.73
C GLU A 39 -45.12 -9.38 -15.46
N ASN A 40 -45.14 -8.18 -14.85
CA ASN A 40 -44.39 -7.81 -13.65
C ASN A 40 -45.15 -8.15 -12.34
N THR A 41 -45.80 -9.31 -12.26
CA THR A 41 -46.66 -9.67 -11.12
C THR A 41 -46.19 -10.98 -10.47
N PHE A 42 -45.66 -10.87 -9.24
CA PHE A 42 -45.14 -11.99 -8.46
C PHE A 42 -46.27 -12.56 -7.57
N TYR A 43 -46.88 -13.68 -7.97
CA TYR A 43 -47.88 -14.36 -7.13
C TYR A 43 -47.21 -15.50 -6.35
N GLY A 44 -46.95 -15.28 -5.06
CA GLY A 44 -46.69 -16.35 -4.09
C GLY A 44 -47.96 -17.18 -3.84
N LYS A 45 -47.79 -18.44 -3.43
CA LYS A 45 -48.86 -19.46 -3.35
C LYS A 45 -50.04 -19.15 -2.41
N ASP A 46 -49.97 -18.09 -1.61
CA ASP A 46 -51.00 -17.68 -0.64
C ASP A 46 -51.38 -16.19 -0.74
N GLY A 47 -51.44 -15.62 -1.95
CA GLY A 47 -51.94 -14.25 -2.15
C GLY A 47 -50.96 -13.15 -1.69
N GLY A 48 -49.73 -13.20 -2.22
CA GLY A 48 -48.69 -12.22 -1.94
C GLY A 48 -49.09 -10.76 -2.21
N LYS A 49 -48.54 -9.85 -1.40
CA LYS A 49 -48.75 -8.39 -1.46
C LYS A 49 -48.39 -7.80 -2.83
N LYS A 50 -49.06 -6.71 -3.25
CA LYS A 50 -48.72 -6.01 -4.50
C LYS A 50 -47.32 -5.39 -4.36
N PHE A 51 -46.61 -5.25 -5.48
CA PHE A 51 -45.27 -4.64 -5.49
C PHE A 51 -45.26 -3.21 -4.90
N ALA A 52 -46.38 -2.49 -5.02
CA ALA A 52 -46.58 -1.16 -4.42
C ALA A 52 -46.71 -1.21 -2.88
N ASP A 53 -47.00 -2.38 -2.30
CA ASP A 53 -47.09 -2.60 -0.85
C ASP A 53 -45.76 -3.11 -0.26
N TYR A 54 -44.72 -3.23 -1.10
CA TYR A 54 -43.39 -3.62 -0.67
C TYR A 54 -42.69 -2.40 -0.06
N VAL A 55 -42.81 -2.28 1.26
CA VAL A 55 -41.96 -1.37 2.04
C VAL A 55 -40.56 -1.97 2.04
N VAL A 56 -39.57 -1.23 1.55
CA VAL A 56 -38.16 -1.55 1.75
C VAL A 56 -37.98 -1.70 3.25
N LYS A 57 -37.70 -2.91 3.73
CA LYS A 57 -37.09 -3.04 5.05
C LYS A 57 -35.78 -2.29 4.93
N GLU A 58 -35.71 -1.10 5.51
CA GLU A 58 -34.43 -0.54 5.92
C GLU A 58 -33.75 -1.68 6.67
N GLU A 59 -32.65 -2.20 6.11
CA GLU A 59 -31.77 -3.04 6.90
C GLU A 59 -31.38 -2.14 8.07
N GLU A 60 -31.92 -2.43 9.26
CA GLU A 60 -31.44 -1.83 10.49
C GLU A 60 -29.91 -2.00 10.46
N GLU A 61 -29.17 -0.89 10.36
CA GLU A 61 -27.72 -0.89 10.45
C GLU A 61 -27.38 -1.72 11.69
N LYS A 62 -26.86 -2.93 11.46
CA LYS A 62 -26.64 -3.88 12.52
C LYS A 62 -25.57 -3.28 13.41
N ILE A 63 -26.00 -2.77 14.56
CA ILE A 63 -25.11 -2.12 15.52
C ILE A 63 -23.97 -3.08 15.86
N ILE A 64 -22.74 -2.72 15.50
CA ILE A 64 -21.56 -3.56 15.75
C ILE A 64 -20.95 -3.14 17.09
N TYR A 65 -21.18 -3.94 18.12
CA TYR A 65 -20.61 -3.77 19.45
C TYR A 65 -19.22 -4.43 19.54
N ILE A 66 -18.20 -3.76 18.99
CA ILE A 66 -16.82 -4.27 18.95
C ILE A 66 -15.83 -3.36 19.66
N ASN A 67 -14.88 -3.96 20.37
CA ASN A 67 -13.71 -3.33 20.94
C ASN A 67 -12.61 -3.17 19.89
N GLY A 68 -11.80 -2.12 20.03
CA GLY A 68 -10.66 -1.88 19.15
C GLY A 68 -10.30 -0.42 18.97
N HIS A 69 -9.38 -0.18 18.04
CA HIS A 69 -8.95 1.13 17.56
C HIS A 69 -9.42 1.32 16.12
N PHE A 70 -10.01 2.48 15.83
CA PHE A 70 -10.71 2.74 14.58
C PHE A 70 -10.03 3.87 13.81
N TYR A 71 -9.77 3.63 12.53
CA TYR A 71 -9.12 4.56 11.63
C TYR A 71 -9.91 4.71 10.33
N ASN A 72 -9.94 5.91 9.75
CA ASN A 72 -10.38 6.07 8.37
C ASN A 72 -9.32 5.55 7.39
N GLU A 73 -9.71 5.28 6.15
CA GLU A 73 -8.77 4.87 5.09
C GLU A 73 -7.64 5.89 4.85
N ASP A 74 -7.88 7.17 5.14
CA ASP A 74 -6.86 8.22 5.05
C ASP A 74 -5.85 8.21 6.21
N GLY A 75 -5.99 7.26 7.14
CA GLY A 75 -5.14 7.08 8.31
C GLY A 75 -5.47 8.02 9.47
N THR A 76 -6.58 8.75 9.45
CA THR A 76 -7.07 9.51 10.60
C THR A 76 -7.54 8.56 11.70
N PHE A 77 -7.07 8.77 12.93
CA PHE A 77 -7.59 8.04 14.10
C PHE A 77 -8.93 8.64 14.52
N GLU A 78 -9.97 7.82 14.52
CA GLU A 78 -11.34 8.21 14.86
C GLU A 78 -11.66 7.99 16.34
N GLY A 79 -11.13 6.90 16.92
CA GLY A 79 -11.28 6.64 18.34
C GLY A 79 -11.02 5.20 18.74
N LYS A 80 -11.34 4.92 20.01
CA LYS A 80 -11.12 3.63 20.67
C LYS A 80 -12.36 3.23 21.46
N ILE A 81 -12.71 1.96 21.43
CA ILE A 81 -13.74 1.36 22.28
C ILE A 81 -13.12 0.26 23.14
N ASN A 82 -13.48 0.25 24.42
CA ASN A 82 -13.05 -0.74 25.41
C ASN A 82 -14.17 -1.00 26.41
N GLU A 83 -15.24 -1.61 25.94
CA GLU A 83 -16.41 -1.96 26.73
C GLU A 83 -16.37 -3.45 27.10
N PRO A 84 -16.67 -3.83 28.36
CA PRO A 84 -16.61 -5.22 28.82
C PRO A 84 -17.51 -6.18 28.04
N ASP A 85 -18.64 -5.68 27.55
CA ASP A 85 -19.68 -6.48 26.91
C ASP A 85 -19.58 -6.49 25.37
N PHE A 86 -18.53 -5.87 24.81
CA PHE A 86 -18.32 -5.80 23.36
C PHE A 86 -17.39 -6.92 22.91
N GLU A 87 -17.61 -7.43 21.70
CA GLU A 87 -16.79 -8.48 21.10
C GLU A 87 -15.41 -7.95 20.67
N GLY A 88 -14.46 -8.86 20.39
CA GLY A 88 -13.12 -8.51 19.93
C GLY A 88 -12.18 -8.01 21.04
N SER A 89 -10.97 -7.64 20.65
CA SER A 89 -9.94 -7.12 21.55
C SER A 89 -9.86 -5.61 21.48
N VAL A 90 -9.65 -4.95 22.62
CA VAL A 90 -9.26 -3.52 22.65
C VAL A 90 -8.01 -3.23 21.83
N ASN A 91 -7.17 -4.23 21.56
CA ASN A 91 -5.95 -4.09 20.76
C ASN A 91 -6.16 -4.35 19.27
N ASP A 92 -7.34 -4.79 18.85
CA ASP A 92 -7.64 -4.96 17.42
C ASP A 92 -7.66 -3.59 16.71
N VAL A 93 -7.33 -3.61 15.42
CA VAL A 93 -7.28 -2.42 14.57
C VAL A 93 -8.29 -2.59 13.45
N TYR A 94 -9.16 -1.60 13.31
CA TYR A 94 -10.18 -1.56 12.26
C TYR A 94 -9.96 -0.33 11.38
N VAL A 95 -10.20 -0.51 10.08
CA VAL A 95 -10.52 0.59 9.18
C VAL A 95 -12.05 0.80 9.17
N CYS A 96 -12.51 2.04 9.03
CA CYS A 96 -13.93 2.40 9.05
C CYS A 96 -14.25 3.59 8.13
N ASP A 97 -15.54 3.79 7.85
CA ASP A 97 -16.09 4.92 7.07
C ASP A 97 -16.37 6.16 7.94
N GLY A 98 -15.84 6.18 9.16
CA GLY A 98 -16.06 7.22 10.16
C GLY A 98 -17.01 6.79 11.27
N LYS A 99 -17.25 7.73 12.19
CA LYS A 99 -18.08 7.53 13.38
C LYS A 99 -19.50 8.02 13.21
N SER A 100 -20.43 7.35 13.88
CA SER A 100 -21.83 7.74 14.00
C SER A 100 -22.29 7.64 15.45
N THR A 101 -23.47 8.17 15.75
CA THR A 101 -24.12 8.03 17.06
C THR A 101 -25.37 7.20 16.88
N GLN A 102 -25.49 6.13 17.67
CA GLN A 102 -26.64 5.23 17.66
C GLN A 102 -27.17 5.07 19.08
N LYS A 103 -28.39 4.55 19.21
CA LYS A 103 -29.02 4.27 20.51
C LYS A 103 -28.68 2.85 20.96
N ASP A 104 -28.27 2.68 22.22
CA ASP A 104 -28.07 1.36 22.82
C ASP A 104 -29.42 0.67 23.14
N LYS A 105 -29.37 -0.57 23.64
CA LYS A 105 -30.56 -1.34 24.05
C LYS A 105 -31.38 -0.69 25.18
N LYS A 106 -30.81 0.33 25.86
CA LYS A 106 -31.43 1.09 26.95
C LYS A 106 -31.88 2.49 26.48
N GLY A 107 -31.72 2.82 25.19
CA GLY A 107 -32.07 4.12 24.62
C GLY A 107 -31.05 5.24 24.87
N ASN A 108 -29.84 4.92 25.32
CA ASN A 108 -28.75 5.90 25.49
C ASN A 108 -27.99 6.09 24.18
N ASP A 109 -27.54 7.31 23.92
CA ASP A 109 -26.62 7.55 22.80
C ASP A 109 -25.26 6.91 23.09
N PHE A 110 -24.73 6.20 22.10
CA PHE A 110 -23.36 5.69 22.12
C PHE A 110 -22.72 5.87 20.74
N VAL A 111 -21.39 6.07 20.74
CA VAL A 111 -20.60 6.23 19.51
C VAL A 111 -20.31 4.86 18.92
N THR A 112 -20.53 4.71 17.62
CA THR A 112 -20.13 3.53 16.85
C THR A 112 -19.36 3.93 15.59
N TYR A 113 -18.86 2.94 14.86
CA TYR A 113 -18.10 3.15 13.62
C TYR A 113 -18.76 2.37 12.49
N ASN A 114 -18.83 3.00 11.32
CA ASN A 114 -19.51 2.46 10.16
C ASN A 114 -18.52 1.69 9.28
N GLY A 115 -19.01 0.66 8.57
CA GLY A 115 -18.20 -0.05 7.57
C GLY A 115 -16.90 -0.65 8.12
N THR A 116 -16.92 -1.20 9.34
CA THR A 116 -15.70 -1.63 10.02
C THR A 116 -15.12 -2.89 9.39
N GLU A 117 -13.82 -2.86 9.10
CA GLU A 117 -13.06 -3.99 8.58
C GLU A 117 -11.81 -4.19 9.45
N LEU A 118 -11.67 -5.41 9.99
CA LEU A 118 -10.57 -5.80 10.86
C LEU A 118 -9.28 -6.03 10.06
N LEU A 119 -8.22 -5.30 10.40
CA LEU A 119 -6.94 -5.40 9.71
C LEU A 119 -6.12 -6.59 10.21
N LYS A 120 -5.52 -7.31 9.26
CA LYS A 120 -4.72 -8.52 9.52
C LYS A 120 -3.39 -8.47 8.79
N GLU A 121 -2.35 -9.01 9.43
CA GLU A 121 -1.06 -9.30 8.83
C GLU A 121 -0.87 -10.82 8.79
N ASN A 122 -0.77 -11.41 7.60
CA ASN A 122 -0.69 -12.87 7.40
C ASN A 122 -1.84 -13.63 8.10
N GLU A 123 -3.09 -13.22 7.86
CA GLU A 123 -4.30 -13.80 8.46
C GLU A 123 -4.45 -13.64 9.99
N VAL A 124 -3.51 -12.95 10.65
CA VAL A 124 -3.56 -12.68 12.09
C VAL A 124 -3.89 -11.22 12.34
N ASN A 125 -4.81 -10.92 13.26
CA ASN A 125 -5.14 -9.55 13.65
C ASN A 125 -3.87 -8.79 14.04
N ILE A 126 -3.63 -7.65 13.40
CA ILE A 126 -2.54 -6.78 13.82
C ILE A 126 -2.92 -6.09 15.12
N THR A 127 -2.03 -6.09 16.10
CA THR A 127 -2.25 -5.31 17.33
C THR A 127 -2.04 -3.83 17.07
N HIS A 128 -2.77 -2.97 17.78
CA HIS A 128 -2.62 -1.52 17.68
C HIS A 128 -1.19 -1.05 17.89
N GLU A 129 -0.47 -1.61 18.87
CA GLU A 129 0.96 -1.34 19.11
C GLU A 129 1.82 -1.57 17.85
N LYS A 130 1.65 -2.73 17.20
CA LYS A 130 2.38 -3.08 15.98
C LYS A 130 1.97 -2.19 14.81
N PHE A 131 0.68 -1.90 14.66
CA PHE A 131 0.19 -1.00 13.61
C PHE A 131 0.76 0.41 13.78
N ALA A 132 0.75 0.95 14.99
CA ALA A 132 1.26 2.28 15.31
C ALA A 132 2.79 2.37 15.16
N ASN A 133 3.52 1.31 15.53
CA ASN A 133 4.98 1.25 15.36
C ASN A 133 5.37 1.08 13.88
N ASN A 134 4.70 0.22 13.12
CA ASN A 134 4.95 0.07 11.68
C ASN A 134 4.67 1.39 10.94
N SER A 135 3.57 2.07 11.28
CA SER A 135 3.25 3.38 10.72
C SER A 135 4.29 4.44 11.10
N TYR A 136 4.81 4.42 12.33
CA TYR A 136 5.91 5.30 12.74
C TYR A 136 7.16 5.07 11.89
N LEU A 137 7.53 3.81 11.66
CA LEU A 137 8.70 3.44 10.86
C LEU A 137 8.55 3.88 9.40
N ILE A 138 7.36 3.71 8.81
CA ILE A 138 7.05 4.25 7.46
C ILE A 138 7.21 5.77 7.44
N HIS A 139 6.65 6.47 8.44
CA HIS A 139 6.78 7.92 8.55
C HIS A 139 8.25 8.36 8.64
N HIS A 140 9.05 7.66 9.45
CA HIS A 140 10.45 7.98 9.67
C HIS A 140 11.31 7.71 8.41
N GLU A 141 10.97 6.68 7.64
CA GLU A 141 11.66 6.35 6.38
C GLU A 141 11.22 7.25 5.21
N ALA A 142 10.05 7.88 5.28
CA ALA A 142 9.49 8.73 4.22
C ALA A 142 10.26 10.04 3.95
N SER A 143 11.41 10.26 4.59
CA SER A 143 12.20 11.50 4.54
C SER A 143 11.42 12.72 5.07
N PHE A 144 12.13 13.75 5.54
CA PHE A 144 11.49 15.03 5.89
C PHE A 144 10.86 15.74 4.68
N THR A 145 11.11 15.24 3.48
CA THR A 145 10.51 15.69 2.22
C THR A 145 9.29 14.88 1.80
N GLY A 146 8.95 13.80 2.50
CA GLY A 146 7.91 12.85 2.09
C GLY A 146 6.51 13.42 1.98
N ASN A 147 5.70 12.77 1.17
CA ASN A 147 4.26 13.01 1.04
C ASN A 147 3.49 11.67 1.10
N LYS A 148 2.18 11.72 0.84
CA LYS A 148 1.32 10.54 0.78
C LYS A 148 1.88 9.44 -0.13
N GLU A 149 2.35 9.79 -1.32
CA GLU A 149 2.91 8.83 -2.27
C GLU A 149 4.20 8.19 -1.76
N THR A 150 5.10 8.96 -1.15
CA THR A 150 6.34 8.41 -0.58
C THR A 150 6.05 7.41 0.53
N ALA A 151 5.12 7.72 1.44
CA ALA A 151 4.72 6.80 2.50
C ALA A 151 4.11 5.51 1.94
N LEU A 152 3.20 5.64 0.97
CA LEU A 152 2.57 4.52 0.28
C LEU A 152 3.64 3.62 -0.39
N TRP A 153 4.57 4.24 -1.13
CA TRP A 153 5.62 3.50 -1.82
C TRP A 153 6.55 2.79 -0.85
N ILE A 154 6.93 3.39 0.28
CA ILE A 154 7.75 2.72 1.29
C ILE A 154 7.04 1.50 1.87
N ALA A 155 5.76 1.65 2.25
CA ALA A 155 4.99 0.54 2.79
C ALA A 155 4.94 -0.63 1.80
N HIS A 156 4.58 -0.37 0.53
CA HIS A 156 4.54 -1.41 -0.50
C HIS A 156 5.93 -1.98 -0.85
N THR A 157 7.00 -1.18 -0.80
CA THR A 157 8.39 -1.66 -0.97
C THR A 157 8.75 -2.68 0.10
N VAL A 158 8.36 -2.43 1.35
CA VAL A 158 8.59 -3.35 2.48
C VAL A 158 7.77 -4.62 2.31
N ASN A 159 6.50 -4.50 1.88
CA ASN A 159 5.63 -5.65 1.56
C ASN A 159 6.25 -6.55 0.49
N ASN A 160 6.78 -5.95 -0.57
CA ASN A 160 7.44 -6.65 -1.66
C ASN A 160 8.71 -7.39 -1.19
N ALA A 161 9.50 -6.77 -0.32
CA ALA A 161 10.66 -7.42 0.28
C ALA A 161 10.27 -8.61 1.15
N LEU A 162 9.22 -8.50 1.98
CA LEU A 162 8.70 -9.62 2.79
C LEU A 162 8.22 -10.80 1.94
N LYS A 163 7.64 -10.52 0.77
CA LYS A 163 7.18 -11.54 -0.19
C LYS A 163 8.33 -12.18 -0.98
N ASN A 164 9.54 -11.62 -0.90
CA ASN A 164 10.71 -12.12 -1.62
C ASN A 164 11.74 -12.70 -0.65
N LYS A 165 11.97 -14.02 -0.73
CA LYS A 165 12.93 -14.76 0.13
C LYS A 165 14.36 -14.23 0.13
N ARG A 166 14.75 -13.47 -0.89
CA ARG A 166 16.06 -12.84 -0.96
C ARG A 166 16.18 -11.61 -0.07
N TYR A 167 15.07 -10.95 0.21
CA TYR A 167 15.02 -9.63 0.87
C TYR A 167 14.22 -9.63 2.17
N ASP A 168 13.48 -10.71 2.47
CA ASP A 168 12.70 -10.86 3.71
C ASP A 168 13.59 -10.98 4.96
N ARG A 169 14.88 -11.27 4.81
CA ARG A 169 15.85 -11.46 5.91
C ARG A 169 15.37 -12.49 6.93
N ASP A 170 14.71 -13.53 6.43
CA ASP A 170 14.04 -14.57 7.20
C ASP A 170 12.83 -14.09 8.03
N GLU A 171 12.48 -12.81 7.96
CA GLU A 171 11.35 -12.23 8.68
C GLU A 171 10.02 -12.45 7.95
N LYS A 172 8.91 -12.31 8.69
CA LYS A 172 7.55 -12.56 8.19
C LYS A 172 6.58 -11.41 8.41
N THR A 173 6.98 -10.43 9.20
CA THR A 173 6.15 -9.27 9.54
C THR A 173 6.89 -7.98 9.22
N PHE A 174 6.15 -6.92 8.88
CA PHE A 174 6.66 -5.57 8.71
C PHE A 174 7.52 -5.15 9.88
N ASN A 175 6.99 -5.39 11.08
CA ASN A 175 7.62 -4.99 12.32
C ASN A 175 9.00 -5.62 12.50
N ALA A 176 9.10 -6.92 12.23
CA ALA A 176 10.36 -7.65 12.37
C ALA A 176 11.36 -7.27 11.28
N LEU A 177 10.93 -7.14 10.01
CA LEU A 177 11.81 -6.74 8.91
C LEU A 177 12.41 -5.35 9.14
N PHE A 178 11.61 -4.36 9.55
CA PHE A 178 12.11 -3.03 9.87
C PHE A 178 13.12 -3.05 11.02
N LYS A 179 12.98 -3.96 11.99
CA LYS A 179 13.90 -4.07 13.12
C LYS A 179 15.27 -4.62 12.73
N THR A 180 15.40 -5.31 11.60
CA THR A 180 16.69 -5.69 11.02
C THR A 180 17.45 -4.49 10.43
N GLY A 181 18.61 -4.71 9.82
CA GLY A 181 19.30 -3.66 9.04
C GLY A 181 18.65 -3.33 7.69
N TYR A 182 17.38 -3.68 7.46
CA TYR A 182 16.63 -3.34 6.23
C TYR A 182 16.25 -1.88 6.23
N SER A 183 15.92 -1.34 7.40
CA SER A 183 15.75 0.08 7.66
C SER A 183 16.96 0.67 8.34
N SER A 184 17.25 1.93 8.01
CA SER A 184 18.31 2.73 8.63
C SER A 184 17.86 3.46 9.90
N VAL A 185 16.61 3.31 10.33
CA VAL A 185 16.11 3.92 11.56
C VAL A 185 16.94 3.42 12.75
N ASP A 186 17.34 4.35 13.61
CA ASP A 186 18.14 4.06 14.78
C ASP A 186 17.42 3.09 15.73
N LYS A 187 18.19 2.27 16.44
CA LYS A 187 17.65 1.23 17.34
C LYS A 187 16.69 1.81 18.40
N ALA A 188 16.97 3.02 18.91
CA ALA A 188 16.12 3.70 19.88
C ALA A 188 14.77 4.15 19.30
N ASP A 189 14.72 4.37 17.98
CA ASP A 189 13.55 4.90 17.30
C ASP A 189 12.66 3.77 16.75
N LYS A 190 13.22 2.56 16.62
CA LYS A 190 12.50 1.36 16.19
C LYS A 190 11.39 0.89 17.13
N THR A 191 11.32 1.42 18.35
CA THR A 191 10.26 1.10 19.33
C THR A 191 9.26 2.24 19.51
N LYS A 192 9.40 3.36 18.78
CA LYS A 192 8.48 4.50 18.87
C LYS A 192 7.20 4.23 18.07
N GLU A 193 6.12 4.88 18.47
CA GLU A 193 4.79 4.73 17.86
C GLU A 193 4.23 6.09 17.47
N ILE A 194 3.36 6.11 16.46
CA ILE A 194 2.52 7.29 16.21
C ILE A 194 1.44 7.32 17.29
N PRO A 195 1.39 8.37 18.14
CA PRO A 195 0.37 8.44 19.19
C PRO A 195 -1.02 8.66 18.59
N THR A 196 -2.03 8.08 19.23
CA THR A 196 -3.45 8.25 18.85
C THR A 196 -3.93 9.69 18.92
N SER A 197 -3.29 10.53 19.74
CA SER A 197 -3.55 11.96 19.81
C SER A 197 -3.08 12.75 18.58
N SER A 198 -2.38 12.13 17.64
CA SER A 198 -1.84 12.80 16.47
C SER A 198 -2.55 12.42 15.18
N ASN A 199 -3.21 13.41 14.57
CA ASN A 199 -3.76 13.38 13.21
C ASN A 199 -3.05 14.39 12.29
N GLY A 200 -1.74 14.59 12.50
CA GLY A 200 -0.91 15.38 11.60
C GLY A 200 -0.80 14.69 10.23
N LYS A 201 -0.76 15.46 9.13
CA LYS A 201 -0.80 14.94 7.75
C LYS A 201 0.15 13.77 7.50
N ASN A 202 1.43 13.89 7.89
CA ASN A 202 2.43 12.84 7.66
C ASN A 202 2.16 11.57 8.46
N HIS A 203 1.58 11.69 9.65
CA HIS A 203 1.18 10.54 10.46
C HIS A 203 -0.03 9.83 9.84
N CYS A 204 -1.03 10.59 9.37
CA CYS A 204 -2.16 10.03 8.63
C CYS A 204 -1.68 9.32 7.35
N PHE A 205 -0.76 9.93 6.57
CA PHE A 205 -0.20 9.30 5.37
C PHE A 205 0.48 7.96 5.65
N ALA A 206 1.25 7.86 6.75
CA ALA A 206 1.93 6.62 7.10
C ALA A 206 0.95 5.53 7.57
N ARG A 207 -0.08 5.90 8.35
CA ARG A 207 -1.15 4.97 8.73
C ARG A 207 -1.96 4.51 7.52
N ALA A 208 -2.32 5.42 6.61
CA ALA A 208 -2.99 5.10 5.35
C ALA A 208 -2.17 4.12 4.49
N ALA A 209 -0.86 4.33 4.41
CA ALA A 209 0.04 3.43 3.69
C ALA A 209 0.07 2.02 4.30
N MET A 210 0.07 1.92 5.63
CA MET A 210 -0.01 0.63 6.34
C MET A 210 -1.38 -0.04 6.09
N ILE A 211 -2.48 0.72 6.18
CA ILE A 211 -3.84 0.22 5.88
C ILE A 211 -3.89 -0.35 4.47
N SER A 212 -3.39 0.38 3.47
CA SER A 212 -3.37 -0.03 2.07
C SER A 212 -2.68 -1.39 1.87
N VAL A 213 -1.53 -1.60 2.52
CA VAL A 213 -0.84 -2.90 2.45
C VAL A 213 -1.65 -4.02 3.13
N LEU A 214 -2.23 -3.76 4.31
CA LEU A 214 -2.97 -4.76 5.08
C LEU A 214 -4.30 -5.16 4.40
N LYS A 215 -4.92 -4.24 3.66
CA LYS A 215 -6.09 -4.52 2.81
C LYS A 215 -5.73 -5.27 1.53
N GLY A 216 -4.45 -5.35 1.19
CA GLY A 216 -3.97 -6.01 -0.03
C GLY A 216 -4.21 -5.18 -1.29
N ASP A 217 -4.21 -3.85 -1.18
CA ASP A 217 -4.31 -2.96 -2.33
C ASP A 217 -3.16 -3.17 -3.33
N ASP A 218 -3.36 -2.70 -4.56
CA ASP A 218 -2.38 -2.79 -5.64
C ASP A 218 -1.05 -2.11 -5.28
N ASP A 219 0.07 -2.79 -5.58
CA ASP A 219 1.42 -2.26 -5.42
C ASP A 219 1.74 -1.18 -6.47
N PRO A 220 1.91 0.10 -6.10
CA PRO A 220 2.21 1.17 -7.05
C PRO A 220 3.71 1.26 -7.41
N THR A 221 4.57 0.46 -6.77
CA THR A 221 6.03 0.65 -6.80
C THR A 221 6.74 -0.05 -7.94
N SER A 222 5.99 -0.76 -8.79
CA SER A 222 6.53 -1.63 -9.84
C SER A 222 7.52 -2.67 -9.27
N SER A 223 7.13 -3.35 -8.19
CA SER A 223 7.93 -4.39 -7.52
C SER A 223 9.29 -3.88 -7.02
N SER A 224 9.29 -2.73 -6.37
CA SER A 224 10.49 -2.24 -5.68
C SER A 224 10.76 -3.05 -4.40
N TYR A 225 12.04 -3.18 -4.05
CA TYR A 225 12.53 -3.87 -2.86
C TYR A 225 13.41 -2.99 -1.96
N PHE A 226 13.81 -1.81 -2.42
CA PHE A 226 14.63 -0.90 -1.63
C PHE A 226 14.31 0.55 -1.98
N TRP A 227 14.75 1.46 -1.13
CA TRP A 227 14.76 2.90 -1.38
C TRP A 227 16.10 3.53 -0.99
N ASP A 228 16.36 4.77 -1.41
CA ASP A 228 17.34 5.69 -0.81
C ASP A 228 16.85 7.13 -0.90
N GLY A 229 17.40 7.99 -0.03
CA GLY A 229 17.13 9.42 -0.03
C GLY A 229 18.26 10.24 -0.66
N LEU A 230 18.42 11.46 -0.15
CA LEU A 230 19.42 12.43 -0.61
C LEU A 230 20.86 11.89 -0.59
N ASP A 231 21.19 11.04 0.38
CA ASP A 231 22.55 10.56 0.62
C ASP A 231 23.10 9.67 -0.51
N PHE A 232 22.21 9.07 -1.32
CA PHE A 232 22.57 8.38 -2.56
C PHE A 232 23.23 9.34 -3.56
N PHE A 233 22.72 10.57 -3.65
CA PHE A 233 23.15 11.57 -4.63
C PHE A 233 24.33 12.42 -4.17
N THR A 234 24.68 12.41 -2.88
CA THR A 234 25.58 13.41 -2.30
C THR A 234 26.88 12.84 -1.74
N LYS A 235 27.21 11.58 -2.05
CA LYS A 235 28.52 11.06 -1.68
C LYS A 235 29.61 11.81 -2.43
N LYS A 236 30.67 12.21 -1.70
CA LYS A 236 31.78 13.01 -2.24
C LYS A 236 32.48 12.28 -3.38
N ASP A 237 32.85 11.02 -3.16
CA ASP A 237 33.56 10.22 -4.16
C ASP A 237 32.58 9.53 -5.10
N GLU A 238 32.88 9.58 -6.39
CA GLU A 238 32.10 8.98 -7.47
C GLU A 238 31.95 7.46 -7.21
N LEU A 239 30.71 6.97 -7.15
CA LEU A 239 30.38 5.56 -6.86
C LEU A 239 30.68 5.05 -5.44
N SER A 240 30.88 5.93 -4.45
CA SER A 240 31.16 5.49 -3.07
C SER A 240 29.93 5.05 -2.26
N HIS A 241 28.71 5.29 -2.75
CA HIS A 241 27.48 4.83 -2.10
C HIS A 241 27.47 3.29 -1.96
N PRO A 242 27.00 2.71 -0.82
CA PRO A 242 27.00 1.26 -0.60
C PRO A 242 26.39 0.44 -1.73
N LYS A 243 25.36 0.95 -2.41
CA LYS A 243 24.71 0.24 -3.53
C LYS A 243 25.65 -0.04 -4.71
N PHE A 244 26.57 0.86 -5.03
CA PHE A 244 27.58 0.59 -6.06
C PHE A 244 28.62 -0.46 -5.61
N LYS A 245 28.72 -0.74 -4.31
CA LYS A 245 29.58 -1.80 -3.75
C LYS A 245 28.87 -3.15 -3.66
N GLN A 246 27.56 -3.12 -3.39
CA GLN A 246 26.70 -4.29 -3.16
C GLN A 246 26.15 -4.90 -4.46
N TYR A 247 25.99 -4.09 -5.50
CA TYR A 247 25.38 -4.50 -6.78
C TYR A 247 26.37 -4.38 -7.93
N ARG A 248 26.19 -5.22 -8.95
CA ARG A 248 27.07 -5.27 -10.13
C ARG A 248 27.02 -3.96 -10.91
N SER A 249 25.84 -3.39 -11.05
CA SER A 249 25.63 -2.05 -11.56
C SER A 249 24.38 -1.42 -10.95
N VAL A 250 24.31 -0.09 -10.98
CA VAL A 250 23.12 0.67 -10.60
C VAL A 250 22.64 1.46 -11.81
N ASN A 251 21.37 1.31 -12.15
CA ASN A 251 20.75 1.96 -13.30
C ASN A 251 19.60 2.85 -12.84
N ILE A 252 19.57 4.09 -13.30
CA ILE A 252 18.49 5.04 -13.01
C ILE A 252 17.84 5.42 -14.33
N VAL A 253 16.56 5.07 -14.46
CA VAL A 253 15.74 5.45 -15.61
C VAL A 253 15.67 6.97 -15.73
N LYS A 254 15.70 7.48 -16.96
CA LYS A 254 15.75 8.92 -17.28
C LYS A 254 14.81 9.76 -16.45
N GLU A 255 13.53 9.41 -16.49
CA GLU A 255 12.49 10.15 -15.79
C GLU A 255 12.78 10.27 -14.29
N HIS A 256 13.22 9.19 -13.66
CA HIS A 256 13.53 9.18 -12.23
C HIS A 256 14.79 10.00 -11.91
N LEU A 257 15.80 9.96 -12.78
CA LEU A 257 17.00 10.77 -12.63
C LEU A 257 16.68 12.26 -12.77
N ASP A 258 15.94 12.63 -13.81
CA ASP A 258 15.53 14.01 -14.06
C ASP A 258 14.71 14.56 -12.89
N LEU A 259 13.73 13.79 -12.41
CA LEU A 259 12.94 14.14 -11.23
C LEU A 259 13.83 14.32 -9.99
N ALA A 260 14.77 13.40 -9.75
CA ALA A 260 15.65 13.48 -8.59
C ALA A 260 16.59 14.68 -8.64
N VAL A 261 17.26 14.92 -9.77
CA VAL A 261 18.18 16.05 -9.95
C VAL A 261 17.43 17.38 -9.83
N ASN A 262 16.25 17.50 -10.44
CA ASN A 262 15.42 18.72 -10.35
C ASN A 262 14.87 18.94 -8.94
N PHE A 263 14.43 17.87 -8.27
CA PHE A 263 13.92 17.98 -6.90
C PHE A 263 15.02 18.43 -5.94
N TRP A 264 16.21 17.83 -6.07
CA TRP A 264 17.34 18.13 -5.21
C TRP A 264 18.12 19.37 -5.64
N SER A 265 17.92 19.94 -6.82
CA SER A 265 18.51 21.25 -7.16
C SER A 265 17.88 22.41 -6.37
N ILE A 266 16.70 22.19 -5.77
CA ILE A 266 16.01 23.18 -4.94
C ILE A 266 16.59 23.19 -3.53
N ASP A 267 17.18 24.31 -3.12
CA ASP A 267 17.86 24.47 -1.82
C ASP A 267 16.96 24.17 -0.63
N SER A 268 15.70 24.62 -0.68
CA SER A 268 14.74 24.37 0.41
C SER A 268 14.39 22.89 0.58
N ASN A 269 14.52 22.07 -0.46
CA ASN A 269 14.35 20.63 -0.35
C ASN A 269 15.57 19.98 0.30
N ARG A 270 16.79 20.33 -0.16
CA ARG A 270 18.03 19.81 0.45
C ARG A 270 18.15 20.24 1.91
N ALA A 271 17.79 21.48 2.23
CA ALA A 271 17.89 22.04 3.57
C ALA A 271 17.05 21.30 4.63
N LYS A 272 15.98 20.61 4.23
CA LYS A 272 15.20 19.74 5.14
C LYS A 272 15.97 18.52 5.64
N ILE A 273 17.00 18.09 4.90
CA ILE A 273 17.80 16.89 5.21
C ILE A 273 19.22 17.29 5.57
N ASN A 274 19.90 17.98 4.66
CA ASN A 274 21.24 18.51 4.84
C ASN A 274 21.44 19.73 3.93
N LYS A 275 21.42 20.93 4.52
CA LYS A 275 21.58 22.21 3.80
C LYS A 275 22.87 22.33 3.00
N ASN A 276 23.93 21.61 3.40
CA ASN A 276 25.24 21.68 2.76
C ASN A 276 25.46 20.54 1.76
N ALA A 277 24.41 19.75 1.47
CA ALA A 277 24.49 18.67 0.50
C ALA A 277 24.78 19.20 -0.91
N ILE A 278 25.82 18.64 -1.52
CA ILE A 278 26.20 18.87 -2.91
C ILE A 278 25.88 17.60 -3.69
N ILE A 279 25.10 17.73 -4.75
CA ILE A 279 24.80 16.62 -5.65
C ILE A 279 26.07 16.28 -6.43
N ASN A 280 26.44 15.01 -6.41
CA ASN A 280 27.61 14.52 -7.13
C ASN A 280 27.42 14.74 -8.64
N SER A 281 28.46 15.27 -9.30
CA SER A 281 28.44 15.64 -10.71
C SER A 281 28.19 14.47 -11.67
N ILE A 282 28.35 13.22 -11.22
CA ILE A 282 27.99 12.04 -12.03
C ILE A 282 26.48 11.97 -12.30
N PHE A 283 25.65 12.52 -11.40
CA PHE A 283 24.21 12.59 -11.58
C PHE A 283 23.88 13.85 -12.39
N SER A 284 23.72 13.67 -13.71
CA SER A 284 23.41 14.76 -14.63
C SER A 284 22.24 14.37 -15.52
N THR A 285 21.36 15.33 -15.81
CA THR A 285 20.29 15.18 -16.81
C THR A 285 20.82 15.24 -18.24
N LYS A 286 22.06 15.69 -18.44
CA LYS A 286 22.74 15.68 -19.74
C LYS A 286 23.26 14.28 -20.04
N GLU A 287 23.00 13.81 -21.24
CA GLU A 287 23.54 12.55 -21.72
C GLU A 287 25.06 12.64 -21.87
N TYR A 288 25.72 11.51 -21.62
CA TYR A 288 27.14 11.33 -21.86
C TYR A 288 27.43 9.85 -22.10
N THR A 289 28.36 9.60 -23.02
CA THR A 289 28.89 8.26 -23.27
C THR A 289 29.63 7.73 -22.04
N LEU A 290 30.03 6.46 -22.09
CA LEU A 290 30.92 5.86 -21.10
C LEU A 290 32.09 6.77 -20.68
N LYS A 291 32.25 6.98 -19.38
CA LYS A 291 33.34 7.71 -18.73
C LYS A 291 33.98 6.86 -17.65
N GLU A 292 35.30 6.86 -17.62
CA GLU A 292 36.07 6.33 -16.49
C GLU A 292 35.98 7.30 -15.33
N VAL A 293 35.66 6.77 -14.15
CA VAL A 293 35.71 7.49 -12.87
C VAL A 293 36.71 6.78 -11.96
N THR A 294 37.04 7.43 -10.84
CA THR A 294 38.08 6.96 -9.91
C THR A 294 38.01 5.45 -9.60
N ASP A 295 36.80 4.91 -9.45
CA ASP A 295 36.58 3.54 -8.99
C ASP A 295 35.65 2.71 -9.88
N GLY A 296 35.53 3.08 -11.16
CA GLY A 296 34.50 2.47 -12.00
C GLY A 296 34.31 3.12 -13.35
N VAL A 297 33.16 2.81 -13.92
CA VAL A 297 32.65 3.44 -15.12
C VAL A 297 31.25 3.96 -14.87
N ILE A 298 30.93 5.08 -15.52
CA ILE A 298 29.59 5.63 -15.58
C ILE A 298 29.20 5.91 -17.02
N SER A 299 27.92 5.88 -17.31
CA SER A 299 27.35 6.39 -18.56
C SER A 299 25.98 7.01 -18.28
N ASN A 300 25.55 7.90 -19.16
CA ASN A 300 24.17 8.35 -19.24
C ASN A 300 23.77 8.35 -20.72
N GLU A 301 23.46 7.18 -21.23
CA GLU A 301 23.15 6.98 -22.65
C GLU A 301 21.66 6.75 -22.83
N LYS A 302 21.04 7.43 -23.81
CA LYS A 302 19.60 7.35 -24.07
C LYS A 302 18.77 7.66 -22.81
N GLY A 303 19.29 8.56 -21.99
CA GLY A 303 18.73 8.99 -20.72
C GLY A 303 18.83 7.99 -19.56
N VAL A 304 19.49 6.85 -19.70
CA VAL A 304 19.67 5.93 -18.56
C VAL A 304 21.04 6.16 -17.94
N PHE A 305 21.06 6.64 -16.70
CA PHE A 305 22.30 6.63 -15.92
C PHE A 305 22.65 5.21 -15.53
N SER A 306 23.90 4.82 -15.73
CA SER A 306 24.47 3.56 -15.28
C SER A 306 25.79 3.82 -14.58
N GLY A 307 26.00 3.20 -13.42
CA GLY A 307 27.26 3.22 -12.70
C GLY A 307 27.67 1.84 -12.23
N ALA A 308 28.93 1.47 -12.44
CA ALA A 308 29.49 0.18 -12.05
C ALA A 308 30.92 0.32 -11.54
N ARG A 309 31.23 -0.27 -10.38
CA ARG A 309 32.59 -0.24 -9.82
C ARG A 309 33.49 -1.31 -10.45
N LYS A 310 34.78 -0.99 -10.61
CA LYS A 310 35.81 -1.96 -11.04
C LYS A 310 35.98 -3.08 -10.00
N ALA A 311 35.96 -2.70 -8.71
CA ALA A 311 36.08 -3.58 -7.56
C ALA A 311 34.83 -3.50 -6.66
N SER A 312 33.63 -3.72 -7.22
CA SER A 312 32.53 -4.22 -6.37
C SER A 312 33.02 -5.49 -5.67
N GLN A 313 32.58 -5.79 -4.44
CA GLN A 313 33.09 -6.95 -3.70
C GLN A 313 32.90 -8.21 -4.54
N ASN A 314 33.97 -8.66 -5.21
CA ASN A 314 33.96 -9.70 -6.24
C ASN A 314 32.81 -9.54 -7.26
N ASN A 315 33.00 -8.80 -8.36
CA ASN A 315 32.07 -8.75 -9.53
C ASN A 315 31.58 -10.14 -10.02
N LYS A 316 32.23 -11.24 -9.61
CA LYS A 316 31.80 -12.63 -9.86
C LYS A 316 30.80 -13.20 -8.83
N ALA A 317 30.73 -12.66 -7.62
CA ALA A 317 29.83 -13.08 -6.53
C ALA A 317 28.52 -12.27 -6.48
N VAL A 318 28.48 -11.10 -7.13
CA VAL A 318 27.30 -10.24 -7.19
C VAL A 318 26.54 -10.48 -8.50
N HIS A 319 25.47 -11.25 -8.44
CA HIS A 319 24.67 -11.66 -9.60
C HIS A 319 23.56 -10.69 -10.01
N GLU A 320 23.40 -9.56 -9.33
CA GLU A 320 22.29 -8.62 -9.56
C GLU A 320 22.77 -7.19 -9.78
N SER A 321 21.99 -6.50 -10.59
CA SER A 321 22.04 -5.05 -10.77
C SER A 321 20.77 -4.40 -10.25
N LEU A 322 20.87 -3.12 -9.89
CA LEU A 322 19.72 -2.29 -9.52
C LEU A 322 19.17 -1.54 -10.71
N ARG A 323 17.85 -1.38 -10.73
CA ARG A 323 17.15 -0.45 -11.61
C ARG A 323 16.16 0.37 -10.79
N SER A 324 16.11 1.68 -11.02
CA SER A 324 15.11 2.51 -10.37
C SER A 324 13.70 2.20 -10.89
N THR A 325 12.72 2.14 -9.98
CA THR A 325 11.30 1.94 -10.31
C THR A 325 10.46 3.20 -10.18
N GLY A 326 10.96 4.20 -9.44
CA GLY A 326 10.33 5.51 -9.36
C GLY A 326 11.05 6.44 -8.39
N PHE A 327 10.68 7.71 -8.44
CA PHE A 327 11.15 8.74 -7.52
C PHE A 327 9.96 9.50 -6.93
N LYS A 328 9.85 9.56 -5.59
CA LYS A 328 8.73 10.21 -4.87
C LYS A 328 9.26 11.14 -3.78
N SER A 329 9.13 12.44 -4.01
CA SER A 329 9.43 13.52 -3.04
C SER A 329 10.75 13.34 -2.29
N GLY A 330 11.83 13.11 -3.01
CA GLY A 330 13.17 12.93 -2.42
C GLY A 330 13.63 11.48 -2.31
N THR A 331 12.75 10.50 -2.47
CA THR A 331 13.08 9.09 -2.30
C THR A 331 13.13 8.37 -3.65
N LEU A 332 14.25 7.71 -3.96
CA LEU A 332 14.43 6.88 -5.14
C LEU A 332 14.23 5.41 -4.77
N PHE A 333 13.43 4.69 -5.54
CA PHE A 333 13.06 3.29 -5.29
C PHE A 333 13.70 2.35 -6.29
N TRP A 334 13.98 1.12 -5.86
CA TRP A 334 14.81 0.17 -6.60
C TRP A 334 14.18 -1.20 -6.68
N THR A 335 14.29 -1.81 -7.83
CA THR A 335 14.16 -3.26 -8.01
C THR A 335 15.51 -3.85 -8.43
N THR A 336 15.59 -5.18 -8.48
CA THR A 336 16.78 -5.91 -8.90
C THR A 336 16.51 -6.66 -10.20
N PHE A 337 17.57 -6.90 -10.97
CA PHE A 337 17.51 -7.77 -12.14
C PHE A 337 18.84 -8.48 -12.36
N LYS A 338 18.78 -9.64 -13.01
CA LYS A 338 19.97 -10.37 -13.45
C LYS A 338 20.37 -9.89 -14.84
N ILE A 339 21.68 -9.76 -15.06
CA ILE A 339 22.29 -9.45 -16.36
C ILE A 339 22.79 -10.74 -16.99
#